data_AF-D8U7Y3-F1
#
_entry.id   AF-D8U7Y3-F1
#
_cell.length_a   1.000
_cell.length_b   1.000
_cell.length_c   1.000
_cell.angle_alpha   90.00
_cell.angle_beta   90.00
_cell.angle_gamma   90.00
#
_symmetry.space_group_name_H-M   'P 1'
#
loop_
_entity.id
_entity.type
_entity.pdbx_description
1 polymer ?
#
loop_
_entity_poly.entity_id
_entity_poly.type
_entity_poly.pdbx_seq_one_letter_code
_entity_poly.pdbx_strand_id
1 'polypeptide(L)'
;RYYMGCLLLALEFLHGNGLLHRDIKPSNLLLTSDGTAKLADLGFTVALDANGHTVGCCGTAGYIAPEVYAYGTSKSRMCYGVPADIWSAGATLY
;
A
#
# COMPACT_ATOMS: atom_id res chain seq x y z
N ARG A 1 -15.96 2.48 -8.28
CA ARG A 1 -16.62 2.49 -6.94
C ARG A 1 -16.63 1.09 -6.30
N TYR A 2 -17.18 0.05 -6.94
CA TYR A 2 -17.18 -1.32 -6.38
C TYR A 2 -15.77 -1.87 -6.10
N TYR A 3 -14.88 -1.90 -7.09
CA TYR A 3 -13.51 -2.44 -6.91
C TYR A 3 -12.69 -1.70 -5.86
N MET A 4 -12.90 -0.39 -5.73
CA MET A 4 -12.27 0.41 -4.67
C MET A 4 -12.74 -0.04 -3.29
N GLY A 5 -14.02 -0.38 -3.13
CA GLY A 5 -14.54 -0.97 -1.89
C GLY A 5 -13.86 -2.30 -1.55
N CYS A 6 -13.68 -3.18 -2.54
CA CYS A 6 -12.95 -4.43 -2.34
C CYS A 6 -11.49 -4.20 -1.91
N LEU A 7 -10.80 -3.25 -2.55
CA LEU A 7 -9.43 -2.87 -2.18
C LEU A 7 -9.39 -2.32 -0.74
N LEU A 8 -10.27 -1.40 -0.38
CA LEU A 8 -10.29 -0.80 0.96
C LEU A 8 -10.56 -1.84 2.06
N LEU A 9 -11.41 -2.84 1.81
CA LEU A 9 -11.63 -3.96 2.73
C LEU A 9 -10.37 -4.84 2.89
N ALA A 10 -9.61 -5.07 1.81
CA ALA A 10 -8.35 -5.79 1.88
C ALA A 10 -7.29 -5.01 2.67
N LEU A 11 -7.25 -3.68 2.51
CA LEU A 11 -6.35 -2.81 3.26
C LEU A 11 -6.71 -2.74 4.74
N GLU A 12 -8.00 -2.60 5.07
CA GLU A 12 -8.48 -2.67 6.46
C GLU A 12 -8.02 -3.96 7.14
N PHE A 13 -8.14 -5.10 6.45
CA PHE A 13 -7.65 -6.38 6.96
C PHE A 13 -6.12 -6.37 7.19
N LEU A 14 -5.31 -5.92 6.23
CA LEU A 14 -3.86 -5.89 6.38
C LEU A 14 -3.42 -4.94 7.49
N HIS A 15 -3.94 -3.71 7.48
CA HIS A 15 -3.60 -2.68 8.46
C HIS A 15 -4.03 -3.08 9.87
N GLY A 16 -5.18 -3.74 10.02
CA GLY A 16 -5.63 -4.29 11.30
C GLY A 16 -4.73 -5.41 11.85
N ASN A 17 -3.94 -6.07 10.99
CA ASN A 17 -2.92 -7.05 11.36
C ASN A 17 -1.50 -6.44 11.46
N GLY A 18 -1.37 -5.11 11.41
CA GLY A 18 -0.08 -4.43 11.46
C GLY A 18 0.78 -4.66 10.23
N LEU A 19 0.19 -5.02 9.09
CA LEU A 19 0.88 -5.26 7.82
C LEU A 19 0.69 -4.08 6.87
N LEU A 20 1.76 -3.72 6.16
CA LEU A 20 1.75 -2.69 5.13
C LEU A 20 2.05 -3.32 3.76
N HIS A 21 1.23 -3.07 2.74
CA HIS A 21 1.38 -3.71 1.43
C HIS A 21 2.52 -3.10 0.60
N ARG A 22 2.57 -1.76 0.53
CA ARG A 22 3.60 -0.94 -0.13
C ARG A 22 3.72 -1.03 -1.65
N ASP A 23 2.78 -1.66 -2.35
CA ASP A 23 2.79 -1.74 -3.82
C ASP A 23 1.38 -1.89 -4.40
N ILE A 24 0.46 -1.05 -3.94
CA ILE A 24 -0.91 -1.02 -4.43
C ILE A 24 -0.93 -0.32 -5.79
N LYS A 25 -1.41 -1.05 -6.80
CA LYS A 25 -1.53 -0.61 -8.19
C LYS A 25 -2.53 -1.50 -8.93
N PRO A 26 -3.07 -1.08 -10.10
CA PRO A 26 -4.05 -1.85 -10.84
C PRO A 26 -3.61 -3.29 -11.18
N SER A 27 -2.33 -3.51 -11.50
CA SER A 27 -1.84 -4.85 -11.85
C SER A 27 -1.82 -5.83 -10.66
N ASN A 28 -1.91 -5.32 -9.43
CA ASN A 28 -1.95 -6.12 -8.20
C ASN A 28 -3.40 -6.31 -7.69
N LEU A 29 -4.40 -5.84 -8.44
CA LEU A 29 -5.81 -6.12 -8.20
C LEU A 29 -6.29 -7.19 -9.19
N LEU A 30 -6.38 -8.43 -8.71
CA LEU A 30 -6.87 -9.54 -9.51
C LEU A 30 -8.40 -9.62 -9.44
N LEU A 31 -9.04 -9.94 -10.55
CA LEU A 31 -10.48 -10.16 -10.60
C LEU A 31 -10.78 -11.66 -10.56
N THR A 32 -11.65 -12.06 -9.65
CA THR A 32 -12.22 -13.41 -9.64
C THR A 32 -13.37 -13.54 -10.63
N SER A 33 -13.80 -14.77 -10.91
CA SER A 33 -14.85 -15.07 -11.90
C SER A 33 -16.22 -14.50 -11.55
N ASP A 34 -16.47 -14.20 -10.27
CA ASP A 34 -17.66 -13.51 -9.76
C ASP A 34 -17.54 -11.97 -9.83
N GLY A 35 -16.44 -11.44 -10.35
CA GLY A 35 -16.19 -10.00 -10.47
C GLY A 35 -15.65 -9.35 -9.21
N THR A 36 -15.30 -10.09 -8.15
CA THR A 36 -14.69 -9.52 -6.94
C THR A 36 -13.22 -9.17 -7.17
N ALA A 37 -12.78 -7.99 -6.74
CA ALA A 37 -11.36 -7.64 -6.75
C ALA A 37 -10.64 -8.17 -5.51
N LYS A 38 -9.48 -8.80 -5.70
CA LYS A 38 -8.60 -9.29 -4.63
C LYS A 38 -7.23 -8.65 -4.76
N LEU A 39 -6.73 -8.10 -3.67
CA LEU A 39 -5.37 -7.59 -3.57
C LEU A 39 -4.38 -8.76 -3.57
N ALA A 40 -3.35 -8.68 -4.39
CA ALA A 40 -2.34 -9.71 -4.60
C ALA A 40 -0.93 -9.10 -4.56
N ASP A 41 0.08 -9.98 -4.64
CA ASP A 41 1.51 -9.64 -4.64
C ASP A 41 2.00 -8.97 -3.34
N LEU A 42 2.27 -9.81 -2.34
CA LEU A 42 2.80 -9.40 -1.04
C LEU A 42 4.34 -9.32 -1.02
N GLY A 43 5.00 -9.26 -2.18
CA GLY A 43 6.47 -9.27 -2.27
C GLY A 43 7.16 -8.09 -1.56
N PHE A 44 6.45 -6.96 -1.42
CA PHE A 44 6.91 -5.80 -0.65
C PHE A 44 6.23 -5.64 0.71
N THR A 45 5.37 -6.58 1.12
CA THR A 45 4.65 -6.47 2.38
C THR A 45 5.59 -6.57 3.59
N VAL A 46 5.28 -5.81 4.65
CA VAL A 46 6.10 -5.70 5.85
C VAL A 46 5.24 -5.52 7.09
N ALA A 47 5.67 -6.10 8.21
CA ALA A 47 5.09 -5.81 9.52
C ALA A 47 5.58 -4.45 10.03
N LEU A 48 4.65 -3.62 10.50
CA LEU A 48 4.93 -2.37 11.15
C LEU A 48 5.56 -2.60 12.54
N ASP A 49 6.37 -1.64 12.99
CA ASP A 49 6.90 -1.65 14.35
C ASP A 49 5.80 -1.29 15.39
N ALA A 50 6.17 -1.29 16.68
CA ALA A 50 5.26 -0.96 17.77
C ALA A 50 4.66 0.47 17.70
N ASN A 51 5.25 1.35 16.89
CA ASN A 51 4.78 2.71 16.66
C ASN A 51 3.97 2.84 15.36
N GLY A 52 3.71 1.74 14.65
CA GLY A 52 2.98 1.75 13.38
C GLY A 52 3.83 2.19 12.20
N HIS A 53 5.15 2.02 12.28
CA HIS A 53 6.10 2.55 11.31
C HIS A 53 6.94 1.49 10.62
N THR A 54 7.42 1.82 9.42
CA THR A 54 8.42 1.10 8.65
C THR A 54 9.34 2.08 7.93
N VAL A 55 10.40 1.57 7.30
CA VAL A 55 11.41 2.34 6.58
C VAL A 55 11.72 1.71 5.22
N GLY A 56 12.45 2.46 4.37
CA GLY A 56 12.88 1.99 3.05
C GLY A 56 11.98 2.50 1.92
N CYS A 57 12.56 2.62 0.73
CA CYS A 57 11.84 3.04 -0.47
C CYS A 57 11.62 1.82 -1.38
N CYS A 58 10.37 1.46 -1.61
CA CYS A 58 9.95 0.37 -2.51
C CYS A 58 8.58 0.68 -3.11
N GLY A 59 8.15 -0.16 -4.05
CA GLY A 59 6.89 -0.01 -4.78
C GLY A 59 7.09 0.52 -6.20
N THR A 60 5.97 0.73 -6.89
CA THR A 60 5.96 1.12 -8.30
C THR A 60 5.88 2.63 -8.47
N ALA A 61 6.81 3.21 -9.24
CA ALA A 61 6.81 4.65 -9.56
C ALA A 61 5.45 5.10 -10.11
N GLY A 62 4.99 6.27 -9.67
CA GLY A 62 3.64 6.78 -9.96
C GLY A 62 2.58 6.43 -8.91
N TYR A 63 2.77 5.37 -8.13
CA TYR A 63 1.87 4.97 -7.03
C TYR A 63 2.47 5.22 -5.65
N ILE A 64 3.79 5.42 -5.56
CA ILE A 64 4.52 5.66 -4.31
C ILE A 64 4.09 6.98 -3.67
N ALA A 65 3.80 6.94 -2.37
CA ALA A 65 3.48 8.11 -1.56
C ALA A 65 4.68 9.06 -1.41
N PRO A 66 4.47 10.38 -1.33
CA PRO A 66 5.56 11.35 -1.28
C PRO A 66 6.51 11.15 -0.11
N GLU A 67 6.00 10.74 1.06
CA GLU A 67 6.80 10.44 2.26
C GLU A 67 7.71 9.22 2.08
N VAL A 68 7.29 8.25 1.25
CA VAL A 68 8.10 7.06 0.91
C VAL A 68 9.19 7.44 -0.10
N TYR A 69 8.84 8.27 -1.10
CA TYR A 69 9.80 8.75 -2.09
C TYR A 69 10.88 9.66 -1.46
N ALA A 70 10.49 10.55 -0.55
CA ALA A 70 11.39 11.44 0.18
C ALA A 70 12.42 10.71 1.06
N TYR A 71 12.12 9.47 1.48
CA TYR A 71 13.09 8.61 2.16
C TYR A 71 14.33 8.34 1.30
N GLY A 72 14.17 8.23 -0.02
CA GLY A 72 15.28 8.01 -0.95
C GLY A 72 16.19 9.23 -1.15
N THR A 73 15.75 10.43 -0.75
CA THR A 73 16.40 11.69 -1.14
C THR A 73 16.98 12.51 0.02
N SER A 74 16.60 12.24 1.28
CA SER A 74 17.13 12.97 2.45
C SER A 74 17.70 12.03 3.52
N LYS A 75 18.78 12.46 4.22
CA LYS A 75 19.39 11.74 5.36
C LYS A 75 18.52 11.69 6.62
N SER A 76 17.29 12.20 6.58
CA SER A 76 16.38 12.10 7.73
C SER A 76 15.72 10.73 7.75
N ARG A 77 15.68 10.09 8.93
CA ARG A 77 15.01 8.82 9.17
C ARG A 77 13.49 9.01 9.09
N MET A 78 12.95 9.34 7.92
CA MET A 78 11.50 9.42 7.73
C MET A 78 10.95 8.00 7.72
N CYS A 79 10.28 7.64 8.80
CA CYS A 79 9.45 6.45 8.82
C CYS A 79 8.06 6.79 8.27
N TYR A 80 7.37 5.77 7.76
CA TYR A 80 6.01 5.90 7.24
C TYR A 80 5.19 4.69 7.68
N GLY A 81 3.88 4.74 7.48
CA GLY A 81 2.96 3.69 7.90
C GLY A 81 1.76 3.59 6.97
N VAL A 82 0.63 3.18 7.54
CA VAL A 82 -0.67 2.97 6.88
C VAL A 82 -1.06 4.03 5.83
N PRO A 83 -0.87 5.35 6.06
CA PRO A 83 -1.26 6.37 5.08
C PRO A 83 -0.61 6.22 3.69
N ALA A 84 0.58 5.59 3.60
CA ALA A 84 1.25 5.37 2.32
C ALA A 84 0.45 4.44 1.39
N ASP A 85 -0.15 3.39 1.94
CA ASP A 85 -1.02 2.47 1.17
C ASP A 85 -2.31 3.19 0.72
N ILE A 86 -2.83 4.12 1.54
CA ILE A 86 -4.02 4.91 1.20
C ILE A 86 -3.74 5.89 0.05
N TRP A 87 -2.55 6.49 0.03
CA TRP A 87 -2.11 7.28 -1.13
C TRP A 87 -2.09 6.44 -2.41
N SER A 88 -1.44 5.27 -2.36
CA SER A 88 -1.36 4.37 -3.52
C SER A 88 -2.74 3.88 -3.99
N ALA A 89 -3.66 3.66 -3.06
CA ALA A 89 -5.06 3.35 -3.38
C ALA A 89 -5.77 4.53 -4.07
N GLY A 90 -5.50 5.77 -3.65
CA GLY A 90 -5.98 6.98 -4.31
C GLY A 90 -5.41 7.13 -5.73
N ALA A 91 -4.11 6.91 -5.91
CA ALA A 91 -3.46 6.91 -7.23
C ALA A 91 -4.00 5.80 -8.15
N THR A 92 -4.37 4.65 -7.58
CA THR A 92 -4.99 3.52 -8.32
C THR A 92 -6.42 3.84 -8.78
N LEU A 93 -7.13 4.73 -8.08
CA LEU A 93 -8.51 5.10 -8.40
C LEU A 93 -8.62 6.14 -9.52
N TYR A 94 -7.62 7.01 -9.67
CA TYR A 94 -7.60 8.12 -10.62
C TYR A 94 -7.27 7.65 -12.03
#